data_AF-A0A810Q4R8-F1
#
_entry.id   AF-A0A810Q4R8-F1
#
_cell.length_a   1.000
_cell.length_b   1.000
_cell.length_c   1.000
_cell.angle_alpha   90.00
_cell.angle_beta   90.00
_cell.angle_gamma   90.00
#
_symmetry.space_group_name_H-M   'P 1'
#
loop_
_entity.id
_entity.type
_entity.pdbx_description
1 polymer ?
#
loop_
_entity_poly.entity_id
_entity_poly.type
_entity_poly.pdbx_seq_one_letter_code
_entity_poly.pdbx_strand_id
1 'polypeptide(L)'
;MMKRILITRFPYLAVLFSLLLVLTACSSSADSGPSSAAESPAPAETPADPAVNLDTPTEENATLESLCGADYQSYLVETITMQMENRMEKTPEVVYFPIEDDKPLTDYAAIDETTSFTVDEEGNIVIHFPAGTVTDESHGEQTFIMPKP
;
A
#
# COMPACT_ATOMS: atom_id res chain seq x y z
N MET A 1 -49.89 -23.50 -11.79
CA MET A 1 -49.43 -23.92 -13.14
C MET A 1 -48.21 -23.10 -13.48
N MET A 2 -47.07 -23.75 -13.64
CA MET A 2 -45.73 -23.16 -13.76
C MET A 2 -45.52 -22.38 -15.06
N LYS A 3 -44.64 -21.38 -15.02
CA LYS A 3 -43.59 -21.16 -16.02
C LYS A 3 -42.46 -20.33 -15.42
N ARG A 4 -41.38 -21.03 -15.05
CA ARG A 4 -40.06 -20.49 -14.74
C ARG A 4 -39.44 -20.04 -16.06
N ILE A 5 -39.05 -18.78 -16.18
CA ILE A 5 -38.18 -18.33 -17.26
C ILE A 5 -36.84 -17.98 -16.63
N LEU A 6 -35.91 -18.92 -16.82
CA LEU A 6 -34.52 -18.86 -16.42
C LEU A 6 -33.81 -17.88 -17.35
N ILE A 7 -33.64 -16.62 -16.92
CA ILE A 7 -32.84 -15.65 -17.67
C ILE A 7 -31.37 -15.95 -17.37
N THR A 8 -30.75 -16.60 -18.34
CA THR A 8 -29.32 -16.92 -18.46
C THR A 8 -28.45 -15.67 -18.31
N ARG A 9 -27.92 -15.45 -17.11
CA ARG A 9 -26.82 -14.52 -16.85
C ARG A 9 -25.47 -15.20 -17.10
N PHE A 10 -25.06 -15.32 -18.35
CA PHE A 10 -23.73 -15.85 -18.68
C PHE A 10 -23.11 -15.23 -19.95
N PRO A 11 -22.92 -13.90 -20.05
CA PRO A 11 -21.97 -13.36 -21.01
C PRO A 11 -20.54 -13.24 -20.45
N TYR A 12 -20.36 -13.21 -19.12
CA TYR A 12 -19.07 -12.90 -18.50
C TYR A 12 -18.06 -14.06 -18.49
N LEU A 13 -18.52 -15.32 -18.50
CA LEU A 13 -17.63 -16.49 -18.50
C LEU A 13 -16.89 -16.66 -19.84
N ALA A 14 -17.47 -16.17 -20.95
CA ALA A 14 -16.85 -16.25 -22.27
C ALA A 14 -15.70 -15.23 -22.43
N VAL A 15 -15.72 -14.10 -21.72
CA VAL A 15 -14.68 -13.07 -21.79
C VAL A 15 -13.42 -13.49 -21.02
N LEU A 16 -13.59 -14.21 -19.91
CA LEU A 16 -12.49 -14.60 -19.02
C LEU A 16 -11.57 -15.67 -19.62
N PHE A 17 -12.09 -16.50 -20.54
CA PHE A 17 -11.33 -17.57 -21.18
C PHE A 17 -10.37 -17.08 -22.29
N SER A 18 -10.62 -15.88 -22.86
CA SER A 18 -9.76 -15.31 -23.91
C SER A 18 -8.49 -14.62 -23.38
N LEU A 19 -8.42 -14.27 -22.09
CA LEU A 19 -7.27 -13.55 -21.52
C LEU A 19 -6.10 -14.48 -21.11
N LEU A 20 -6.38 -15.76 -20.86
CA LEU A 20 -5.39 -16.74 -20.36
C LEU A 20 -4.44 -17.32 -21.43
N LEU A 21 -4.64 -16.99 -22.71
CA LEU A 21 -3.88 -17.59 -23.83
C LEU A 21 -2.70 -16.74 -24.34
N VAL A 22 -2.37 -15.60 -23.71
CA VAL A 22 -1.33 -14.68 -24.23
C VAL A 22 -0.01 -14.71 -23.42
N LEU A 23 0.09 -15.48 -22.33
CA LEU A 23 1.28 -15.51 -21.46
C LEU A 23 2.33 -16.60 -21.80
N THR A 24 2.31 -17.14 -23.03
CA THR A 24 3.37 -18.04 -23.49
C THR A 24 4.09 -17.43 -24.69
N ALA A 25 5.12 -16.63 -24.37
CA ALA A 25 6.18 -16.31 -25.30
C ALA A 25 7.49 -16.04 -24.52
N CYS A 26 8.42 -16.98 -24.69
CA CYS A 26 9.88 -16.83 -24.67
C CYS A 26 10.58 -16.52 -23.34
N SER A 27 10.96 -17.59 -22.62
CA SER A 27 12.26 -17.64 -21.93
C SER A 27 13.16 -18.65 -22.64
N SER A 28 14.12 -18.15 -23.42
CA SER A 28 15.39 -18.83 -23.71
C SER A 28 16.49 -17.86 -23.28
N SER A 29 17.45 -18.27 -22.46
CA SER A 29 18.63 -18.94 -22.97
C SER A 29 19.36 -19.70 -21.86
N ALA A 30 19.90 -20.85 -22.24
CA ALA A 30 20.90 -21.60 -21.50
C ALA A 30 22.31 -21.08 -21.85
N ASP A 31 23.23 -21.08 -20.88
CA ASP A 31 24.64 -21.52 -21.00
C ASP A 31 25.32 -21.35 -19.62
N SER A 32 25.68 -22.42 -18.90
CA SER A 32 26.98 -23.13 -18.88
C SER A 32 28.09 -22.43 -18.07
N GLY A 33 28.63 -23.11 -17.05
CA GLY A 33 29.97 -22.83 -16.51
C GLY A 33 30.16 -23.01 -14.99
N PRO A 34 31.03 -23.92 -14.52
CA PRO A 34 31.15 -24.32 -13.11
C PRO A 34 32.35 -23.72 -12.36
N SER A 35 32.32 -23.86 -11.03
CA SER A 35 33.46 -24.05 -10.09
C SER A 35 34.57 -22.98 -10.03
N SER A 36 34.74 -22.34 -8.86
CA SER A 36 35.87 -22.66 -7.95
C SER A 36 35.97 -21.71 -6.75
N ALA A 37 36.28 -22.36 -5.62
CA ALA A 37 37.09 -21.95 -4.47
C ALA A 37 37.55 -20.48 -4.30
N ALA A 38 37.37 -20.03 -3.05
CA ALA A 38 38.35 -19.36 -2.18
C ALA A 38 39.21 -18.23 -2.77
N GLU A 39 39.17 -17.06 -2.13
CA GLU A 39 40.26 -16.55 -1.26
C GLU A 39 40.08 -15.04 -1.02
N SER A 40 40.16 -14.64 0.24
CA SER A 40 40.31 -13.24 0.68
C SER A 40 41.79 -12.87 0.57
N PRO A 41 42.15 -11.61 0.25
CA PRO A 41 42.53 -10.71 1.34
C PRO A 41 42.10 -9.24 1.16
N ALA A 42 42.06 -8.56 2.30
CA ALA A 42 41.74 -7.16 2.57
C ALA A 42 42.79 -6.14 2.03
N PRO A 43 42.84 -4.88 2.52
CA PRO A 43 41.94 -3.76 2.25
C PRO A 43 42.71 -2.61 1.58
N ALA A 44 42.10 -1.90 0.61
CA ALA A 44 42.68 -0.68 0.06
C ALA A 44 41.87 0.53 0.49
N GLU A 45 42.43 1.30 1.42
CA GLU A 45 41.99 2.65 1.74
C GLU A 45 42.11 3.55 0.49
N THR A 46 41.09 4.34 0.21
CA THR A 46 41.15 5.48 -0.71
C THR A 46 40.30 6.61 -0.13
N PRO A 47 40.76 7.87 -0.20
CA PRO A 47 40.34 8.95 0.68
C PRO A 47 38.98 9.54 0.33
N ALA A 48 38.38 10.17 1.34
CA ALA A 48 37.11 10.87 1.35
C ALA A 48 36.85 11.76 0.12
N ASP A 49 35.69 11.54 -0.49
CA ASP A 49 34.93 12.55 -1.21
C ASP A 49 33.65 12.77 -0.40
N PRO A 50 33.39 13.94 0.23
CA PRO A 50 32.08 14.22 0.79
C PRO A 50 31.19 14.61 -0.40
N ALA A 51 30.82 13.61 -1.19
CA ALA A 51 29.71 13.76 -2.11
C ALA A 51 28.50 14.11 -1.24
N VAL A 52 28.04 15.35 -1.40
CA VAL A 52 26.75 15.83 -0.91
C VAL A 52 25.73 14.75 -1.24
N ASN A 53 25.29 14.00 -0.23
CA ASN A 53 24.09 13.19 -0.32
C ASN A 53 22.97 14.20 -0.53
N LEU A 54 22.52 14.33 -1.77
CA LEU A 54 21.25 14.94 -2.06
C LEU A 54 20.23 13.96 -1.46
N ASP A 55 19.65 14.34 -0.33
CA ASP A 55 18.75 13.55 0.52
C ASP A 55 17.45 13.18 -0.22
N THR A 56 17.53 12.35 -1.27
CA THR A 56 16.39 11.55 -1.68
C THR A 56 16.25 10.42 -0.68
N PRO A 57 15.16 10.35 0.10
CA PRO A 57 14.95 9.25 1.01
C PRO A 57 14.93 7.93 0.22
N THR A 58 15.89 7.06 0.51
CA THR A 58 15.79 5.64 0.14
C THR A 58 14.64 5.03 0.94
N GLU A 59 13.94 4.02 0.40
CA GLU A 59 12.80 3.39 1.10
C GLU A 59 13.13 2.98 2.54
N GLU A 60 14.38 2.59 2.82
CA GLU A 60 14.84 2.18 4.14
C GLU A 60 14.96 3.34 5.17
N ASN A 61 14.83 4.60 4.76
CA ASN A 61 14.87 5.78 5.65
C ASN A 61 13.71 6.75 5.37
N ALA A 62 12.68 6.31 4.66
CA ALA A 62 11.52 7.15 4.44
C ALA A 62 10.79 7.39 5.77
N THR A 63 10.39 8.63 6.02
CA THR A 63 9.59 9.01 7.19
C THR A 63 8.37 9.78 6.72
N LEU A 64 7.25 9.71 7.45
CA LEU A 64 6.06 10.47 7.07
C LEU A 64 6.33 11.99 7.03
N GLU A 65 7.18 12.51 7.91
CA GLU A 65 7.61 13.91 7.88
C GLU A 65 8.42 14.27 6.62
N SER A 66 9.35 13.41 6.18
CA SER A 66 10.13 13.67 4.96
C SER A 66 9.29 13.53 3.69
N LEU A 67 8.26 12.68 3.71
CA LEU A 67 7.37 12.44 2.58
C LEU A 67 6.21 13.44 2.47
N CYS A 68 5.63 13.85 3.61
CA CYS A 68 4.44 14.70 3.66
C CYS A 68 4.70 16.12 4.17
N GLY A 69 5.88 16.40 4.75
CA GLY A 69 6.19 17.67 5.41
C GLY A 69 6.01 17.64 6.94
N ALA A 70 6.43 18.72 7.60
CA ALA A 70 6.42 18.86 9.06
C ALA A 70 5.01 18.76 9.69
N ASP A 71 3.97 19.08 8.92
CA ASP A 71 2.57 19.04 9.32
C ASP A 71 1.85 17.74 8.90
N TYR A 72 2.62 16.67 8.61
CA TYR A 72 2.07 15.39 8.15
C TYR A 72 0.93 14.88 9.04
N GLN A 73 0.98 15.06 10.36
CA GLN A 73 -0.06 14.54 11.25
C GLN A 73 -1.44 15.13 10.93
N SER A 74 -1.52 16.46 10.79
CA SER A 74 -2.77 17.14 10.41
C SER A 74 -3.22 16.67 9.03
N TYR A 75 -2.29 16.62 8.08
CA TYR A 75 -2.55 16.16 6.72
C TYR A 75 -3.12 14.73 6.66
N LEU A 76 -2.53 13.80 7.42
CA LEU A 76 -2.98 12.42 7.55
C LEU A 76 -4.38 12.36 8.15
N VAL A 77 -4.60 13.02 9.30
CA VAL A 77 -5.89 13.02 9.99
C VAL A 77 -7.01 13.54 9.09
N GLU A 78 -6.82 14.70 8.46
CA GLU A 78 -7.83 15.33 7.60
C GLU A 78 -8.17 14.43 6.40
N THR A 79 -7.15 13.93 5.72
CA THR A 79 -7.36 13.11 4.53
C THR A 79 -8.01 11.76 4.85
N ILE A 80 -7.56 11.08 5.91
CA ILE A 80 -8.11 9.78 6.31
C ILE A 80 -9.55 9.94 6.76
N THR A 81 -9.86 10.95 7.57
CA THR A 81 -11.23 11.22 8.02
C THR A 81 -12.15 11.51 6.84
N MET A 82 -11.72 12.35 5.90
CA MET A 82 -12.47 12.60 4.66
C MET A 82 -12.67 11.31 3.83
N GLN A 83 -11.68 10.42 3.77
CA GLN A 83 -11.85 9.12 3.10
C GLN A 83 -12.84 8.21 3.84
N MET A 84 -12.83 8.18 5.17
CA MET A 84 -13.79 7.41 5.98
C MET A 84 -15.23 7.88 5.75
N GLU A 85 -15.47 9.20 5.79
CA GLU A 85 -16.79 9.78 5.47
C GLU A 85 -17.28 9.37 4.09
N ASN A 86 -16.41 9.53 3.08
CA ASN A 86 -16.72 9.15 1.69
C ASN A 86 -17.00 7.65 1.52
N ARG A 87 -16.29 6.80 2.28
CA ARG A 87 -16.52 5.35 2.24
C ARG A 87 -17.83 4.99 2.93
N MET A 88 -18.16 5.60 4.08
CA MET A 88 -19.44 5.39 4.77
C MET A 88 -20.64 5.86 3.96
N GLU A 89 -20.51 6.97 3.21
CA GLU A 89 -21.59 7.42 2.32
C GLU A 89 -21.88 6.39 1.22
N LYS A 90 -20.83 5.76 0.68
CA LYS A 90 -20.93 4.79 -0.43
C LYS A 90 -21.26 3.36 0.03
N THR A 91 -20.80 3.00 1.21
CA THR A 91 -20.82 1.65 1.78
C THR A 91 -21.22 1.76 3.27
N PRO A 92 -22.49 2.04 3.57
CA PRO A 92 -22.95 2.33 4.93
C PRO A 92 -22.88 1.13 5.89
N GLU A 93 -22.66 -0.08 5.39
CA GLU A 93 -22.43 -1.27 6.21
C GLU A 93 -21.06 -1.29 6.90
N VAL A 94 -20.08 -0.53 6.40
CA VAL A 94 -18.77 -0.39 7.04
C VAL A 94 -18.78 0.92 7.83
N VAL A 95 -18.91 0.79 9.15
CA VAL A 95 -18.96 1.95 10.06
C VAL A 95 -17.56 2.22 10.62
N TYR A 96 -17.08 3.46 10.47
CA TYR A 96 -15.82 3.91 11.07
C TYR A 96 -16.10 4.67 12.36
N PHE A 97 -15.46 4.25 13.46
CA PHE A 97 -15.71 4.78 14.80
C PHE A 97 -15.49 6.30 14.92
N PRO A 98 -14.42 6.91 14.35
CA PRO A 98 -14.25 8.36 14.41
C PRO A 98 -15.42 9.16 13.84
N ILE A 99 -16.06 8.63 12.79
CA ILE A 99 -17.19 9.29 12.12
C ILE A 99 -18.50 9.03 12.85
N GLU A 100 -18.75 7.79 13.30
CA GLU A 100 -19.96 7.43 14.04
C GLU A 100 -20.04 8.17 15.38
N ASP A 101 -18.92 8.26 16.09
CA ASP A 101 -18.86 8.85 17.42
C ASP A 101 -18.63 10.38 17.41
N ASP A 102 -18.44 10.98 16.23
CA ASP A 102 -18.05 12.40 16.05
C ASP A 102 -16.83 12.78 16.91
N LYS A 103 -15.75 12.00 16.74
CA LYS A 103 -14.52 12.08 17.53
C LYS A 103 -13.29 12.17 16.63
N PRO A 104 -12.21 12.83 17.10
CA PRO A 104 -10.99 12.91 16.31
C PRO A 104 -10.40 11.51 16.10
N LEU A 105 -9.82 11.26 14.91
CA LEU A 105 -9.14 9.99 14.60
C LEU A 105 -8.09 9.61 15.65
N THR A 106 -7.44 10.61 16.25
CA THR A 106 -6.41 10.44 17.27
C THR A 106 -6.91 9.84 18.59
N ASP A 107 -8.23 9.82 18.84
CA ASP A 107 -8.82 9.09 19.97
C ASP A 107 -8.76 7.56 19.76
N TYR A 108 -8.59 7.10 18.52
CA TYR A 108 -8.62 5.68 18.13
C TYR A 108 -7.26 5.15 17.65
N ALA A 109 -6.46 5.99 16.99
CA ALA A 109 -5.16 5.61 16.45
C ALA A 109 -4.13 6.72 16.63
N ALA A 110 -2.91 6.35 17.03
CA ALA A 110 -1.80 7.28 17.08
C ALA A 110 -1.37 7.69 15.66
N ILE A 111 -1.29 9.00 15.42
CA ILE A 111 -0.82 9.58 14.16
C ILE A 111 0.50 10.32 14.46
N ASP A 112 1.60 9.59 14.40
CA ASP A 112 2.94 10.05 14.76
C ASP A 112 4.03 9.23 14.04
N GLU A 113 5.27 9.31 14.51
CA GLU A 113 6.41 8.57 13.93
C GLU A 113 6.27 7.05 13.96
N THR A 114 5.34 6.52 14.76
CA THR A 114 5.05 5.09 14.87
C THR A 114 3.91 4.63 13.95
N THR A 115 3.24 5.56 13.25
CA THR A 115 2.18 5.22 12.29
C THR A 115 2.71 4.29 11.21
N SER A 116 2.06 3.13 11.06
CA SER A 116 2.44 2.14 10.06
C SER A 116 2.11 2.63 8.65
N PHE A 117 3.11 2.63 7.77
CA PHE A 117 2.92 2.98 6.37
C PHE A 117 3.84 2.18 5.45
N THR A 118 3.48 2.14 4.17
CA THR A 118 4.33 1.69 3.08
C THR A 118 4.28 2.72 1.94
N VAL A 119 5.28 2.71 1.06
CA VAL A 119 5.24 3.42 -0.21
C VAL A 119 5.00 2.39 -1.32
N ASP A 120 3.98 2.57 -2.16
CA ASP A 120 3.69 1.66 -3.26
C ASP A 120 4.56 1.92 -4.51
N GLU A 121 4.40 1.10 -5.55
CA GLU A 121 5.20 1.18 -6.78
C GLU A 121 5.03 2.53 -7.52
N GLU A 122 3.88 3.19 -7.33
CA GLU A 122 3.56 4.51 -7.87
C GLU A 122 4.06 5.67 -6.98
N GLY A 123 4.67 5.34 -5.85
CA GLY A 123 5.18 6.29 -4.87
C GLY A 123 4.08 6.94 -4.04
N ASN A 124 2.91 6.31 -3.89
CA ASN A 124 1.87 6.75 -2.98
C ASN A 124 2.13 6.18 -1.59
N ILE A 125 1.76 6.96 -0.58
CA ILE A 125 1.90 6.57 0.82
C ILE A 125 0.62 5.84 1.21
N VAL A 126 0.75 4.62 1.71
CA VAL A 126 -0.36 3.79 2.18
C VAL A 126 -0.25 3.66 3.68
N ILE A 127 -1.22 4.23 4.39
CA ILE A 127 -1.35 4.13 5.86
C ILE A 127 -2.12 2.86 6.20
N HIS A 128 -1.63 2.12 7.20
CA HIS A 128 -2.22 0.85 7.66
C HIS A 128 -2.75 0.99 9.08
N PHE A 129 -4.01 0.63 9.30
CA PHE A 129 -4.59 0.48 10.62
C PHE A 129 -4.95 -0.99 10.88
N PRO A 130 -4.47 -1.59 11.98
CA PRO A 130 -4.85 -2.95 12.35
C PRO A 130 -6.37 -3.13 12.44
N ALA A 131 -6.83 -4.38 12.24
CA ALA A 131 -8.24 -4.74 12.43
C ALA A 131 -8.74 -4.31 13.82
N GLY A 132 -9.96 -3.78 13.90
CA GLY A 132 -10.54 -3.32 15.16
C GLY A 132 -10.11 -1.92 15.61
N THR A 133 -9.15 -1.29 14.93
CA THR A 133 -8.62 0.03 15.34
C THR A 133 -9.61 1.15 15.03
N VAL A 134 -10.06 1.24 13.78
CA VAL A 134 -10.90 2.35 13.29
C VAL A 134 -12.29 1.91 12.80
N THR A 135 -12.52 0.60 12.71
CA THR A 135 -13.79 -0.06 12.39
C THR A 135 -13.83 -1.42 13.07
N ASP A 136 -14.97 -2.11 13.04
CA ASP A 136 -15.14 -3.45 13.62
C ASP A 136 -14.09 -4.45 13.07
N GLU A 137 -13.58 -5.32 13.95
CA GLU A 137 -12.51 -6.27 13.63
C GLU A 137 -12.89 -7.21 12.47
N SER A 138 -14.18 -7.50 12.26
CA SER A 138 -14.65 -8.32 11.14
C SER A 138 -14.38 -7.73 9.76
N HIS A 139 -14.14 -6.41 9.68
CA HIS A 139 -13.74 -5.75 8.43
C HIS A 139 -12.24 -5.80 8.15
N GLY A 140 -11.46 -6.41 9.06
CA GLY A 140 -10.02 -6.60 8.89
C GLY A 140 -9.20 -5.31 8.94
N GLU A 141 -7.94 -5.42 8.53
CA GLU A 141 -7.02 -4.29 8.39
C GLU A 141 -7.58 -3.23 7.42
N GLN A 142 -7.42 -1.96 7.79
CA GLN A 142 -7.88 -0.83 6.98
C GLN A 142 -6.69 -0.08 6.39
N THR A 143 -6.77 0.21 5.10
CA THR A 143 -5.73 0.98 4.40
C THR A 143 -6.28 2.26 3.79
N PHE A 144 -5.44 3.30 3.81
CA PHE A 144 -5.76 4.63 3.28
C PHE A 144 -4.58 5.13 2.44
N ILE A 145 -4.87 5.49 1.19
CA ILE A 145 -3.87 6.01 0.27
C ILE A 145 -3.85 7.53 0.40
N MET A 146 -2.68 8.09 0.67
CA MET A 146 -2.49 9.52 0.77
C MET A 146 -2.20 10.12 -0.61
N PRO A 147 -2.92 11.18 -1.02
CA PRO A 147 -2.50 11.99 -2.15
C PRO A 147 -1.06 12.49 -1.97
N LYS A 148 -0.42 12.89 -3.07
CA LYS A 148 0.86 13.60 -2.95
C LYS A 148 0.58 15.03 -2.45
N PRO A 149 1.32 15.54 -1.44
CA PRO A 149 1.15 16.90 -0.93
C PRO A 149 1.32 17.99 -2.00
#